data_AF-A0A1W2P7U8-F1
#
_entry.id   AF-A0A1W2P7U8-F1
#
_cell.length_a   1.000
_cell.length_b   1.000
_cell.length_c   1.000
_cell.angle_alpha   90.00
_cell.angle_beta   90.00
_cell.angle_gamma   90.00
#
_symmetry.space_group_name_H-M   'P 1'
#
loop_
_entity.id
_entity.type
_entity.pdbx_description
1 polymer ?
#
loop_
_entity_poly.entity_id
_entity_poly.type
_entity_poly.pdbx_seq_one_letter_code
_entity_poly.pdbx_strand_id
1 'polypeptide(L)'
;MTHLQAGLSPETLEKARLELNENPDTLHQDIQEVRDMVITRPDIGFLRTDDAFILRFLRARKFHHFEAFRLLAQYFEYRQQNLDMFKSFKATDPGIKQALKDGFPGGLANLDHYGRKILVLFAANWDQSRYTLVDILRAILLSLEAMIEDPELQVNGFVLIIDWSNFTFKQASKLTPNMLRLAIEGLQPLLQECLAASMGTPDTQGALLICTQHRRRLRGPLGLVSLLAPNLHAPAREGLAPNSN
;
A
#
# COMPACT_ATOMS: atom_id res chain seq x y z
N MET A 1 -5.62 -14.42 25.14
CA MET A 1 -5.69 -13.43 24.05
C MET A 1 -5.23 -12.10 24.62
N THR A 2 -4.19 -11.51 24.06
CA THR A 2 -3.75 -10.15 24.44
C THR A 2 -4.78 -9.15 23.92
N HIS A 3 -4.90 -7.98 24.55
CA HIS A 3 -5.80 -6.91 24.06
C HIS A 3 -5.45 -6.47 22.61
N LEU A 4 -4.20 -6.69 22.18
CA LEU A 4 -3.70 -6.38 20.84
C LEU A 4 -4.23 -7.30 19.74
N GLN A 5 -4.80 -8.45 20.11
CA GLN A 5 -5.46 -9.38 19.20
C GLN A 5 -6.99 -9.30 19.29
N ALA A 6 -7.52 -8.42 20.13
CA ALA A 6 -8.96 -8.19 20.21
C ALA A 6 -9.47 -7.67 18.85
N GLY A 7 -10.49 -8.33 18.30
CA GLY A 7 -11.09 -7.97 17.01
C GLY A 7 -10.71 -8.87 15.83
N LEU A 8 -9.75 -9.79 15.99
CA LEU A 8 -9.45 -10.81 14.98
C LEU A 8 -10.38 -12.02 15.10
N SER A 9 -10.90 -12.49 13.98
CA SER A 9 -11.61 -13.75 13.84
C SER A 9 -10.68 -14.95 14.06
N PRO A 10 -11.21 -16.14 14.40
CA PRO A 10 -10.39 -17.34 14.55
C PRO A 10 -9.60 -17.71 13.27
N GLU A 11 -10.20 -17.49 12.11
CA GLU A 11 -9.55 -17.73 10.81
C GLU A 11 -8.37 -16.77 10.61
N THR A 12 -8.58 -15.48 10.90
CA THR A 12 -7.54 -14.47 10.76
C THR A 12 -6.42 -14.63 11.79
N LEU A 13 -6.73 -15.08 13.01
CA LEU A 13 -5.71 -15.44 14.01
C LEU A 13 -4.82 -16.57 13.52
N GLU A 14 -5.41 -17.62 12.96
CA GLU A 14 -4.65 -18.75 12.42
C GLU A 14 -3.80 -18.33 11.22
N LYS A 15 -4.36 -17.48 10.34
CA LYS A 15 -3.62 -16.88 9.23
C LYS A 15 -2.44 -16.03 9.71
N ALA A 16 -2.63 -15.17 10.72
CA ALA A 16 -1.55 -14.36 11.29
C ALA A 16 -0.43 -15.24 11.87
N ARG A 17 -0.80 -16.32 12.56
CA ARG A 17 0.14 -17.29 13.11
C ARG A 17 0.94 -18.01 12.02
N LEU A 18 0.26 -18.48 10.97
CA LEU A 18 0.87 -19.29 9.90
C LEU A 18 1.65 -18.48 8.87
N GLU A 19 1.14 -17.32 8.45
CA GLU A 19 1.69 -16.56 7.33
C GLU A 19 2.58 -15.40 7.77
N LEU A 20 2.32 -14.84 8.96
CA LEU A 20 3.03 -13.68 9.50
C LEU A 20 3.95 -14.03 10.66
N ASN A 21 3.96 -15.28 11.14
CA ASN A 21 4.70 -15.72 12.33
C ASN A 21 4.27 -14.96 13.61
N GLU A 22 3.02 -14.47 13.68
CA GLU A 22 2.54 -13.80 14.89
C GLU A 22 2.40 -14.81 16.03
N ASN A 23 3.19 -14.64 17.09
CA ASN A 23 3.12 -15.46 18.29
C ASN A 23 2.55 -14.64 19.47
N PRO A 24 1.36 -15.00 19.99
CA PRO A 24 0.74 -14.29 21.11
C PRO A 24 1.62 -14.16 22.36
N ASP A 25 2.50 -15.15 22.59
CA ASP A 25 3.32 -15.23 23.81
C ASP A 25 4.54 -14.30 23.75
N THR A 26 5.01 -13.94 22.55
CA THR A 26 6.18 -13.07 22.35
C THR A 26 5.83 -11.65 21.89
N LEU A 27 4.55 -11.37 21.59
CA LEU A 27 4.08 -10.07 21.05
C LEU A 27 4.69 -8.84 21.74
N HIS A 28 4.70 -8.81 23.07
CA HIS A 28 5.23 -7.67 23.82
C HIS A 28 6.75 -7.50 23.64
N GLN A 29 7.48 -8.63 23.57
CA GLN A 29 8.91 -8.61 23.30
C GLN A 29 9.18 -8.15 21.86
N ASP A 30 8.45 -8.68 20.88
CA ASP A 30 8.60 -8.33 19.47
C ASP A 30 8.39 -6.81 19.23
N ILE A 31 7.38 -6.24 19.89
CA ILE A 31 7.12 -4.79 19.86
C ILE A 31 8.25 -4.01 20.51
N GLN A 32 8.78 -4.49 21.64
CA GLN A 32 9.86 -3.82 22.35
C GLN A 32 11.15 -3.80 21.53
N GLU A 33 11.49 -4.89 20.82
CA GLU A 33 12.67 -4.95 19.96
C GLU A 33 12.63 -3.88 18.85
N VAL A 34 11.46 -3.66 18.23
CA VAL A 34 11.29 -2.58 17.24
C VAL A 34 11.42 -1.21 17.90
N ARG A 35 10.86 -1.03 19.10
CA ARG A 35 10.94 0.23 19.85
C ARG A 35 12.39 0.56 20.24
N ASP A 36 13.19 -0.43 20.61
CA ASP A 36 14.59 -0.23 20.96
C ASP A 36 15.41 0.25 19.75
N MET A 37 15.04 -0.14 18.52
CA MET A 37 15.69 0.37 17.31
C MET A 37 15.34 1.84 17.00
N VAL A 38 14.20 2.36 17.48
CA VAL A 38 13.79 3.77 17.26
C VAL A 38 14.84 4.76 17.76
N ILE A 39 15.50 4.45 18.88
CA ILE A 39 16.52 5.34 19.48
C ILE A 39 17.77 5.49 18.59
N THR A 40 17.97 4.57 17.63
CA THR A 40 19.14 4.56 16.74
C THR A 40 19.02 5.57 15.58
N ARG A 41 17.83 6.15 15.37
CA ARG A 41 17.54 7.15 14.32
C ARG A 41 17.01 8.47 14.89
N PRO A 42 17.83 9.22 15.65
CA PRO A 42 17.41 10.50 16.25
C PRO A 42 17.09 11.60 15.22
N ASP A 43 17.44 11.39 13.95
CA ASP A 43 17.15 12.28 12.83
C ASP A 43 15.68 12.21 12.35
N ILE A 44 14.96 11.14 12.71
CA ILE A 44 13.54 10.95 12.37
C ILE A 44 12.64 11.33 13.55
N GLY A 45 11.64 12.16 13.29
CA GLY A 45 10.59 12.48 14.26
C GLY A 45 9.54 11.38 14.38
N PHE A 46 9.80 10.34 15.18
CA PHE A 46 8.81 9.29 15.47
C PHE A 46 7.70 9.82 16.38
N LEU A 47 6.58 10.24 15.80
CA LEU A 47 5.47 10.87 16.54
C LEU A 47 4.55 9.87 17.26
N ARG A 48 4.65 8.58 16.95
CA ARG A 48 3.77 7.53 17.49
C ARG A 48 4.49 6.18 17.53
N THR A 49 4.49 5.52 18.69
CA THR A 49 5.20 4.25 18.95
C THR A 49 4.46 3.34 19.97
N ASP A 50 3.14 3.53 20.13
CA ASP A 50 2.32 2.61 20.93
C ASP A 50 2.24 1.21 20.31
N ASP A 51 1.96 0.22 21.15
CA ASP A 51 1.95 -1.20 20.78
C ASP A 51 1.09 -1.49 19.55
N ALA A 52 -0.14 -0.96 19.51
CA ALA A 52 -1.05 -1.17 18.38
C ALA A 52 -0.55 -0.54 17.08
N PHE A 53 0.22 0.55 17.16
CA PHE A 53 0.84 1.18 16.00
C PHE A 53 2.03 0.39 15.48
N ILE A 54 2.96 0.00 16.37
CA ILE A 54 4.14 -0.80 16.00
C ILE A 54 3.73 -2.17 15.43
N LEU A 55 2.69 -2.78 15.98
CA LEU A 55 2.19 -4.09 15.54
C LEU A 55 1.82 -4.11 14.05
N ARG A 56 1.35 -2.99 13.48
CA ARG A 56 1.06 -2.86 12.04
C ARG A 56 2.31 -3.18 11.20
N PHE A 57 3.44 -2.62 11.60
CA PHE A 57 4.72 -2.78 10.92
C PHE A 57 5.33 -4.17 11.13
N LEU A 58 5.09 -4.79 12.30
CA LEU A 58 5.47 -6.18 12.54
C LEU A 58 4.69 -7.13 11.65
N ARG A 59 3.35 -7.00 11.59
CA ARG A 59 2.47 -7.81 10.72
C ARG A 59 2.86 -7.65 9.25
N ALA A 60 3.07 -6.41 8.81
CA ALA A 60 3.57 -6.06 7.47
C ALA A 60 4.88 -6.73 7.05
N ARG A 61 5.69 -7.13 8.03
CA ARG A 61 7.03 -7.68 7.82
C ARG A 61 7.16 -9.06 8.42
N LYS A 62 6.05 -9.75 8.66
CA LYS A 62 6.03 -11.13 9.16
C LYS A 62 6.91 -11.32 10.39
N PHE A 63 6.89 -10.31 11.26
CA PHE A 63 7.67 -10.25 12.49
C PHE A 63 9.20 -10.26 12.28
N HIS A 64 9.68 -9.88 11.09
CA HIS A 64 11.08 -9.52 10.90
C HIS A 64 11.35 -8.12 11.47
N HIS A 65 11.85 -8.04 12.70
CA HIS A 65 11.95 -6.80 13.48
C HIS A 65 12.72 -5.69 12.77
N PHE A 66 13.87 -5.99 12.19
CA PHE A 66 14.68 -4.98 11.49
C PHE A 66 13.96 -4.42 10.25
N GLU A 67 13.26 -5.27 9.50
CA GLU A 67 12.49 -4.86 8.33
C GLU A 67 11.25 -4.06 8.72
N ALA A 68 10.60 -4.43 9.84
CA ALA A 68 9.50 -3.69 10.44
C ALA A 68 9.95 -2.29 10.88
N PHE A 69 11.10 -2.20 11.56
CA PHE A 69 11.71 -0.93 11.93
C PHE A 69 12.05 -0.09 10.69
N ARG A 70 12.64 -0.68 9.65
CA ARG A 70 12.96 0.04 8.41
C ARG A 70 11.71 0.62 7.76
N LEU A 71 10.60 -0.11 7.76
CA LEU A 71 9.31 0.36 7.26
C LEU A 71 8.74 1.50 8.11
N LEU A 72 8.78 1.37 9.44
CA LEU A 72 8.38 2.41 10.39
C LEU A 72 9.19 3.71 10.22
N ALA A 73 10.50 3.59 10.04
CA ALA A 73 11.38 4.73 9.78
C ALA A 73 11.03 5.42 8.46
N GLN A 74 10.85 4.66 7.38
CA GLN A 74 10.45 5.21 6.07
C GLN A 74 9.10 5.93 6.13
N TYR A 75 8.15 5.39 6.88
CA TYR A 75 6.83 6.02 7.09
C TYR A 75 6.95 7.42 7.69
N PHE A 76 7.71 7.58 8.78
CA PHE A 76 7.87 8.89 9.42
C PHE A 76 8.77 9.83 8.64
N GLU A 77 9.84 9.31 8.03
CA GLU A 77 10.74 10.08 7.17
C GLU A 77 9.98 10.67 5.98
N TYR A 78 9.10 9.90 5.33
CA TYR A 78 8.24 10.41 4.26
C TYR A 78 7.35 11.56 4.75
N ARG A 79 6.72 11.43 5.92
CA ARG A 79 5.89 12.49 6.51
C ARG A 79 6.70 13.75 6.83
N GLN A 80 7.89 13.58 7.39
CA GLN A 80 8.80 14.67 7.76
C GLN A 80 9.33 15.42 6.52
N GLN A 81 9.61 14.71 5.43
CA GLN A 81 10.10 15.30 4.19
C GLN A 81 8.98 15.96 3.36
N ASN A 82 7.73 15.52 3.53
CA ASN A 82 6.59 15.95 2.71
C ASN A 82 5.48 16.61 3.54
N LEU A 83 5.84 17.54 4.43
CA LEU A 83 4.89 18.18 5.37
C LEU A 83 3.66 18.79 4.68
N ASP A 84 3.81 19.33 3.46
CA ASP A 84 2.71 19.90 2.69
C ASP A 84 1.62 18.86 2.34
N MET A 85 1.99 17.59 2.15
CA MET A 85 1.03 16.50 1.93
C MET A 85 0.13 16.27 3.15
N PHE A 86 0.69 16.48 4.35
CA PHE A 86 0.03 16.16 5.62
C PHE A 86 -0.53 17.40 6.35
N LYS A 87 -0.41 18.59 5.74
CA LYS A 87 -1.06 19.80 6.25
C LYS A 87 -2.58 19.64 6.18
N SER A 88 -3.29 19.97 7.26
CA SER A 88 -4.76 19.84 7.34
C SER A 88 -5.29 18.46 6.90
N PHE A 89 -4.54 17.39 7.17
CA PHE A 89 -4.84 16.03 6.72
C PHE A 89 -6.06 15.42 7.43
N LYS A 90 -7.25 15.82 6.97
CA LYS A 90 -8.56 15.45 7.53
C LYS A 90 -9.57 15.33 6.40
N ALA A 91 -10.57 14.48 6.57
CA ALA A 91 -11.65 14.29 5.59
C ALA A 91 -12.50 15.56 5.32
N THR A 92 -12.36 16.60 6.17
CA THR A 92 -13.01 17.90 6.01
C THR A 92 -12.24 18.88 5.14
N ASP A 93 -10.97 18.61 4.82
CA ASP A 93 -10.20 19.40 3.84
C ASP A 93 -10.94 19.42 2.50
N PRO A 94 -11.16 20.59 1.86
CA PRO A 94 -11.99 20.68 0.67
C PRO A 94 -11.56 19.77 -0.49
N GLY A 95 -10.25 19.67 -0.73
CA GLY A 95 -9.70 18.84 -1.81
C GLY A 95 -9.89 17.36 -1.51
N ILE A 96 -9.50 16.92 -0.30
CA ILE A 96 -9.68 15.53 0.14
C ILE A 96 -11.17 15.15 0.13
N LYS A 97 -12.03 15.98 0.72
CA LYS A 97 -13.48 15.75 0.79
C LYS A 97 -14.07 15.59 -0.60
N GLN A 98 -13.63 16.41 -1.55
CA GLN A 98 -14.16 16.37 -2.90
C GLN A 98 -13.68 15.13 -3.66
N ALA A 99 -12.41 14.76 -3.53
CA ALA A 99 -11.86 13.52 -4.08
C ALA A 99 -12.60 12.29 -3.54
N LEU A 100 -12.81 12.21 -2.22
CA LEU A 100 -13.55 11.10 -1.59
C LEU A 100 -15.00 11.01 -2.10
N LYS A 101 -15.71 12.15 -2.21
CA LYS A 101 -17.07 12.19 -2.74
C LYS A 101 -17.17 11.72 -4.20
N ASP A 102 -16.12 11.96 -4.98
CA ASP A 102 -16.05 11.55 -6.38
C ASP A 102 -15.54 10.11 -6.57
N GLY A 103 -15.22 9.40 -5.47
CA GLY A 103 -14.74 8.02 -5.52
C GLY A 103 -13.23 7.88 -5.76
N PHE A 104 -12.42 8.81 -5.24
CA PHE A 104 -10.96 8.73 -5.27
C PHE A 104 -10.37 8.65 -3.85
N PRO A 105 -10.17 7.42 -3.30
CA PRO A 105 -10.60 6.13 -3.84
C PRO A 105 -12.06 5.79 -3.49
N GLY A 106 -12.69 4.94 -4.29
CA GLY A 106 -13.93 4.26 -3.94
C GLY A 106 -13.64 2.96 -3.21
N GLY A 107 -14.43 2.64 -2.18
CA GLY A 107 -14.34 1.36 -1.48
C GLY A 107 -15.54 0.47 -1.79
N LEU A 108 -15.31 -0.79 -2.14
CA LEU A 108 -16.40 -1.75 -2.28
C LEU A 108 -16.91 -2.18 -0.90
N ALA A 109 -18.22 -2.44 -0.79
CA ALA A 109 -18.82 -2.91 0.46
C ALA A 109 -18.28 -4.30 0.85
N ASN A 110 -18.19 -5.20 -0.12
CA ASN A 110 -17.72 -6.56 0.06
C ASN A 110 -16.19 -6.64 0.07
N LEU A 111 -15.68 -7.61 0.79
CA LEU A 111 -14.29 -8.07 0.71
C LEU A 111 -14.14 -9.04 -0.46
N ASP A 112 -12.90 -9.29 -0.90
CA ASP A 112 -12.63 -10.40 -1.82
C ASP A 112 -12.64 -11.75 -1.07
N HIS A 113 -12.42 -12.84 -1.81
CA HIS A 113 -12.42 -14.19 -1.25
C HIS A 113 -11.22 -14.51 -0.34
N TYR A 114 -10.25 -13.59 -0.19
CA TYR A 114 -9.15 -13.67 0.77
C TYR A 114 -9.36 -12.75 1.98
N GLY A 115 -10.54 -12.14 2.11
CA GLY A 115 -10.85 -11.18 3.19
C GLY A 115 -10.23 -9.79 2.98
N ARG A 116 -9.73 -9.47 1.78
CA ARG A 116 -9.09 -8.18 1.50
C ARG A 116 -10.12 -7.11 1.18
N LYS A 117 -9.86 -5.88 1.65
CA LYS A 117 -10.69 -4.73 1.29
C LYS A 117 -10.34 -4.24 -0.12
N ILE A 118 -11.35 -4.05 -0.96
CA ILE A 118 -11.16 -3.65 -2.36
C ILE A 118 -11.37 -2.15 -2.52
N LEU A 119 -10.35 -1.46 -3.01
CA LEU A 119 -10.36 -0.07 -3.43
C LEU A 119 -10.33 0.02 -4.96
N VAL A 120 -11.12 0.94 -5.51
CA VAL A 120 -11.23 1.17 -6.95
C VAL A 120 -11.00 2.64 -7.28
N LEU A 121 -10.24 2.91 -8.34
CA LEU A 121 -10.03 4.23 -8.91
C LEU A 121 -10.39 4.19 -10.39
N PHE A 122 -11.32 5.02 -10.82
CA PHE A 122 -11.62 5.22 -12.24
C PHE A 122 -10.89 6.46 -12.72
N ALA A 123 -9.68 6.32 -13.26
CA ALA A 123 -8.77 7.43 -13.55
C ALA A 123 -9.40 8.48 -14.49
N ALA A 124 -10.25 8.05 -15.44
CA ALA A 124 -10.96 8.94 -16.35
C ALA A 124 -11.94 9.90 -15.64
N ASN A 125 -12.45 9.55 -14.46
CA ASN A 125 -13.38 10.38 -13.70
C ASN A 125 -12.70 11.58 -13.01
N TRP A 126 -11.38 11.68 -13.07
CA TRP A 126 -10.66 12.80 -12.46
C TRP A 126 -10.95 14.11 -13.20
N ASP A 127 -11.71 14.98 -12.55
CA ASP A 127 -11.93 16.37 -12.96
C ASP A 127 -10.94 17.31 -12.27
N GLN A 128 -9.92 17.69 -13.03
CA GLN A 128 -8.85 18.58 -12.61
C GLN A 128 -9.30 19.98 -12.23
N SER A 129 -10.48 20.42 -12.68
CA SER A 129 -10.99 21.74 -12.32
C SER A 129 -11.48 21.81 -10.87
N ARG A 130 -11.72 20.66 -10.25
CA ARG A 130 -12.31 20.55 -8.90
C ARG A 130 -11.28 20.28 -7.81
N TYR A 131 -10.25 19.48 -8.10
CA TYR A 131 -9.16 19.16 -7.18
C TYR A 131 -7.95 18.57 -7.91
N THR A 132 -6.81 18.58 -7.23
CA THR A 132 -5.52 18.16 -7.78
C THR A 132 -5.29 16.66 -7.61
N LEU A 133 -4.30 16.09 -8.32
CA LEU A 133 -3.86 14.72 -8.05
C LEU A 133 -3.26 14.59 -6.65
N VAL A 134 -2.67 15.67 -6.11
CA VAL A 134 -2.17 15.68 -4.73
C VAL A 134 -3.34 15.49 -3.75
N ASP A 135 -4.49 16.10 -4.01
CA ASP A 135 -5.70 15.88 -3.19
C ASP A 135 -6.21 14.43 -3.31
N ILE A 136 -6.15 13.83 -4.50
CA ILE A 136 -6.44 12.39 -4.69
C ILE A 136 -5.47 11.54 -3.87
N LEU A 137 -4.16 11.80 -3.95
CA LEU A 137 -3.16 11.06 -3.19
C LEU A 137 -3.38 11.21 -1.68
N ARG A 138 -3.64 12.43 -1.20
CA ARG A 138 -3.99 12.68 0.22
C ARG A 138 -5.25 11.92 0.63
N ALA A 139 -6.27 11.85 -0.21
CA ALA A 139 -7.48 11.08 0.05
C ALA A 139 -7.22 9.57 0.12
N ILE A 140 -6.37 9.02 -0.77
CA ILE A 140 -5.95 7.61 -0.72
C ILE A 140 -5.19 7.33 0.57
N LEU A 141 -4.18 8.13 0.90
CA LEU A 141 -3.39 7.98 2.12
C LEU A 141 -4.30 8.02 3.36
N LEU A 142 -5.23 8.98 3.42
CA LEU A 142 -6.16 9.10 4.55
C LEU A 142 -7.09 7.88 4.65
N SER A 143 -7.53 7.35 3.51
CA SER A 143 -8.38 6.15 3.47
C SER A 143 -7.62 4.92 3.97
N LEU A 144 -6.37 4.74 3.54
CA LEU A 144 -5.52 3.64 3.99
C LEU A 144 -5.22 3.74 5.49
N GLU A 145 -4.90 4.93 5.99
CA GLU A 145 -4.68 5.19 7.42
C GLU A 145 -5.90 4.85 8.28
N ALA A 146 -7.10 5.19 7.82
CA ALA A 146 -8.33 4.84 8.52
C ALA A 146 -8.62 3.34 8.48
N MET A 147 -8.36 2.68 7.35
CA MET A 147 -8.64 1.26 7.20
C MET A 147 -7.64 0.35 7.94
N ILE A 148 -6.36 0.73 8.02
CA ILE A 148 -5.34 -0.06 8.72
C ILE A 148 -5.50 -0.02 10.25
N GLU A 149 -6.44 0.77 10.78
CA GLU A 149 -6.86 0.67 12.18
C GLU A 149 -7.59 -0.64 12.48
N ASP A 150 -8.21 -1.26 11.48
CA ASP A 150 -8.87 -2.57 11.61
C ASP A 150 -7.83 -3.70 11.63
N PRO A 151 -7.72 -4.47 12.75
CA PRO A 151 -6.81 -5.61 12.84
C PRO A 151 -7.02 -6.66 11.74
N GLU A 152 -8.26 -6.87 11.29
CA GLU A 152 -8.57 -7.81 10.20
C GLU A 152 -7.86 -7.40 8.91
N LEU A 153 -7.83 -6.11 8.62
CA LEU A 153 -7.21 -5.58 7.41
C LEU A 153 -5.68 -5.48 7.52
N GLN A 154 -5.12 -5.43 8.73
CA GLN A 154 -3.67 -5.56 8.93
C GLN A 154 -3.16 -6.95 8.57
N VAL A 155 -3.98 -7.99 8.80
CA VAL A 155 -3.62 -9.37 8.45
C VAL A 155 -4.03 -9.70 7.03
N ASN A 156 -5.23 -9.31 6.59
CA ASN A 156 -5.73 -9.69 5.26
C ASN A 156 -5.21 -8.77 4.16
N GLY A 157 -5.13 -7.46 4.42
CA GLY A 157 -4.66 -6.45 3.48
C GLY A 157 -5.74 -5.89 2.56
N PHE A 158 -5.29 -5.26 1.48
CA PHE A 158 -6.12 -4.51 0.54
C PHE A 158 -5.80 -4.89 -0.90
N VAL A 159 -6.74 -4.60 -1.80
CA VAL A 159 -6.53 -4.63 -3.26
C VAL A 159 -6.86 -3.27 -3.83
N LEU A 160 -5.92 -2.69 -4.59
CA LEU A 160 -6.14 -1.44 -5.31
C LEU A 160 -6.30 -1.74 -6.81
N ILE A 161 -7.48 -1.44 -7.34
CA ILE A 161 -7.79 -1.56 -8.77
C ILE A 161 -7.82 -0.16 -9.36
N ILE A 162 -7.06 0.07 -10.43
CA ILE A 162 -7.04 1.34 -11.15
C ILE A 162 -7.47 1.10 -12.58
N ASP A 163 -8.67 1.56 -12.90
CA ASP A 163 -9.20 1.56 -14.25
C ASP A 163 -8.72 2.81 -15.01
N TRP A 164 -7.84 2.56 -15.99
CA TRP A 164 -7.30 3.58 -16.89
C TRP A 164 -8.11 3.74 -18.18
N SER A 165 -9.22 3.00 -18.33
CA SER A 165 -10.08 3.10 -19.51
C SER A 165 -10.59 4.52 -19.66
N ASN A 166 -10.54 5.04 -20.88
CA ASN A 166 -10.92 6.42 -21.23
C ASN A 166 -10.07 7.53 -20.57
N PHE A 167 -8.93 7.19 -19.95
CA PHE A 167 -8.00 8.21 -19.47
C PHE A 167 -7.40 8.99 -20.64
N THR A 168 -7.58 10.30 -20.62
CA THR A 168 -7.27 11.16 -21.78
C THR A 168 -5.82 11.63 -21.77
N PHE A 169 -5.28 11.97 -22.95
CA PHE A 169 -3.96 12.62 -23.05
C PHE A 169 -3.89 13.95 -22.31
N LYS A 170 -5.01 14.70 -22.28
CA LYS A 170 -5.14 15.93 -21.47
C LYS A 170 -4.97 15.65 -19.98
N GLN A 171 -5.44 14.49 -19.50
CA GLN A 171 -5.21 14.08 -18.12
C GLN A 171 -3.77 13.64 -17.88
N ALA A 172 -3.23 12.83 -18.79
CA ALA A 172 -1.85 12.37 -18.72
C ALA A 172 -0.82 13.52 -18.70
N SER A 173 -1.03 14.58 -19.49
CA SER A 173 -0.10 15.71 -19.58
C SER A 173 0.00 16.55 -18.29
N LYS A 174 -0.86 16.30 -17.31
CA LYS A 174 -0.84 16.94 -15.99
C LYS A 174 -0.14 16.11 -14.92
N LEU A 175 0.25 14.88 -15.23
CA LEU A 175 1.06 14.05 -14.36
C LEU A 175 2.50 14.53 -14.46
N THR A 176 3.03 15.14 -13.40
CA THR A 176 4.43 15.53 -13.35
C THR A 176 5.27 14.41 -12.72
N PRO A 177 6.56 14.27 -13.08
CA PRO A 177 7.44 13.28 -12.45
C PRO A 177 7.49 13.40 -10.92
N ASN A 178 7.48 14.62 -10.39
CA ASN A 178 7.47 14.85 -8.93
C ASN A 178 6.18 14.31 -8.29
N MET A 179 5.02 14.49 -8.91
CA MET A 179 3.76 13.97 -8.40
C MET A 179 3.73 12.44 -8.42
N LEU A 180 4.27 11.82 -9.47
CA LEU A 180 4.39 10.36 -9.54
C LEU A 180 5.35 9.83 -8.47
N ARG A 181 6.48 10.51 -8.27
CA ARG A 181 7.43 10.19 -7.19
C ARG A 181 6.77 10.27 -5.81
N LEU A 182 6.03 11.35 -5.54
CA LEU A 182 5.29 11.51 -4.28
C LEU A 182 4.29 10.36 -4.06
N ALA A 183 3.58 9.95 -5.11
CA ALA A 183 2.64 8.83 -5.04
C ALA A 183 3.35 7.50 -4.77
N ILE A 184 4.46 7.23 -5.45
CA ILE A 184 5.26 6.01 -5.25
C ILE A 184 5.79 5.97 -3.82
N GLU A 185 6.51 7.00 -3.38
CA GLU A 185 7.14 7.06 -2.06
C GLU A 185 6.12 7.07 -0.92
N GLY A 186 4.95 7.68 -1.11
CA GLY A 186 3.91 7.75 -0.07
C GLY A 186 3.06 6.50 0.05
N LEU A 187 2.72 5.87 -1.08
CA LEU A 187 1.89 4.66 -1.08
C LEU A 187 2.71 3.42 -0.78
N GLN A 188 3.99 3.38 -1.14
CA GLN A 188 4.81 2.18 -0.97
C GLN A 188 4.87 1.70 0.49
N PRO A 189 5.13 2.53 1.52
CA PRO A 189 5.13 2.08 2.91
C PRO A 189 3.78 1.50 3.34
N LEU A 190 2.68 2.22 3.07
CA LEU A 190 1.32 1.79 3.47
C LEU A 190 0.83 0.55 2.71
N LEU A 191 1.16 0.42 1.42
CA LEU A 191 0.83 -0.79 0.67
C LEU A 191 1.68 -1.96 1.16
N GLN A 192 2.95 -1.73 1.48
CA GLN A 192 3.83 -2.75 2.05
C GLN A 192 3.49 -3.10 3.50
N GLU A 193 2.80 -2.22 4.22
CA GLU A 193 2.18 -2.55 5.52
C GLU A 193 1.17 -3.70 5.40
N CYS A 194 0.64 -3.92 4.19
CA CYS A 194 -0.51 -4.78 3.95
C CYS A 194 -0.21 -6.01 3.06
N LEU A 195 0.93 -6.03 2.36
CA LEU A 195 1.24 -7.05 1.35
C LEU A 195 1.79 -8.38 1.92
N ALA A 196 1.99 -8.47 3.23
CA ALA A 196 2.60 -9.65 3.86
C ALA A 196 1.78 -10.94 3.67
N ALA A 197 0.47 -10.85 3.53
CA ALA A 197 -0.45 -11.99 3.49
C ALA A 197 -0.80 -12.52 2.08
N SER A 198 0.00 -12.19 1.05
CA SER A 198 -0.28 -12.64 -0.31
C SER A 198 0.85 -13.42 -0.97
N MET A 199 2.05 -13.55 -0.40
CA MET A 199 3.18 -14.19 -1.11
C MET A 199 3.18 -15.74 -1.13
N GLY A 200 2.02 -16.39 -1.01
CA GLY A 200 1.88 -17.86 -1.07
C GLY A 200 1.28 -18.42 -2.36
N THR A 201 0.75 -17.58 -3.26
CA THR A 201 0.12 -18.04 -4.51
C THR A 201 0.88 -17.53 -5.74
N PRO A 202 1.07 -18.34 -6.80
CA PRO A 202 1.73 -17.90 -8.03
C PRO A 202 1.02 -16.72 -8.71
N ASP A 203 -0.25 -16.46 -8.38
CA ASP A 203 -1.04 -15.32 -8.89
C ASP A 203 -0.71 -13.96 -8.24
N THR A 204 0.02 -13.94 -7.11
CA THR A 204 0.27 -12.73 -6.32
C THR A 204 1.65 -12.10 -6.53
N GLN A 205 2.46 -12.62 -7.46
CA GLN A 205 3.54 -11.82 -8.05
C GLN A 205 3.02 -10.60 -8.85
N GLY A 206 1.70 -10.52 -9.07
CA GLY A 206 1.03 -9.46 -9.84
C GLY A 206 0.02 -8.60 -9.07
N ALA A 207 0.07 -8.52 -7.73
CA ALA A 207 -0.71 -7.53 -6.98
C ALA A 207 -0.07 -6.13 -7.07
N LEU A 208 0.15 -5.70 -8.32
CA LEU A 208 0.70 -4.43 -8.72
C LEU A 208 -0.06 -4.01 -9.96
N LEU A 209 -0.89 -2.97 -9.84
CA LEU A 209 -1.58 -2.34 -10.97
C LEU A 209 -2.26 -3.38 -11.90
N ILE A 210 -3.42 -3.91 -11.50
CA ILE A 210 -4.25 -4.64 -12.48
C ILE A 210 -4.79 -3.60 -13.47
N CYS A 211 -3.99 -3.34 -14.49
CA CYS A 211 -4.33 -2.62 -15.68
C CYS A 211 -5.14 -3.61 -16.52
N THR A 212 -6.47 -3.57 -16.43
CA THR A 212 -7.34 -4.22 -17.41
C THR A 212 -7.26 -3.46 -18.74
N GLN A 213 -6.09 -3.50 -19.41
CA GLN A 213 -6.05 -3.23 -20.83
C GLN A 213 -6.61 -4.44 -21.56
N HIS A 214 -7.88 -4.33 -21.95
CA HIS A 214 -8.39 -5.11 -23.06
C HIS A 214 -7.46 -4.86 -24.27
N ARG A 215 -6.69 -5.88 -24.68
CA ARG A 215 -5.75 -5.84 -25.81
C ARG A 215 -6.38 -5.16 -27.04
N ARG A 216 -6.05 -3.89 -27.29
CA ARG A 216 -5.97 -3.33 -28.65
C ARG A 216 -4.72 -2.45 -28.72
N ARG A 217 -3.82 -2.86 -29.61
CA ARG A 217 -2.51 -2.27 -29.88
C ARG A 217 -2.59 -0.74 -29.97
N LEU A 218 -1.85 -0.05 -29.10
CA LEU A 218 -1.46 1.34 -29.34
C LEU A 218 0.04 1.48 -29.10
N ARG A 219 0.79 1.65 -30.21
CA ARG A 219 2.15 2.21 -30.19
C ARG A 219 2.00 3.69 -29.82
N GLY A 220 2.46 4.06 -28.63
CA GLY A 220 2.46 5.44 -28.12
C GLY A 220 3.22 5.50 -26.79
N PRO A 221 3.59 6.69 -26.28
CA PRO A 221 4.58 6.88 -25.22
C PRO A 221 4.09 6.54 -23.80
N LEU A 222 3.27 5.49 -23.66
CA LEU A 222 2.75 4.96 -22.39
C LEU A 222 3.81 4.27 -21.50
N GLY A 223 5.09 4.36 -21.84
CA GLY A 223 6.20 3.79 -21.06
C GLY A 223 6.37 4.41 -19.66
N LEU A 224 5.77 5.56 -19.37
CA LEU A 224 5.85 6.21 -18.06
C LEU A 224 4.89 5.66 -16.99
N VAL A 225 3.84 4.91 -17.36
CA VAL A 225 2.89 4.34 -16.38
C VAL A 225 3.39 2.99 -15.82
N SER A 226 4.49 2.47 -16.36
CA SER A 226 5.16 1.26 -15.86
C SER A 226 6.06 1.50 -14.63
N LEU A 227 6.17 2.74 -14.13
CA LEU A 227 7.10 3.14 -13.08
C LEU A 227 6.75 2.66 -11.66
N LEU A 228 5.69 1.86 -11.49
CA LEU A 228 5.32 1.28 -10.19
C LEU A 228 5.99 -0.07 -9.88
N ALA A 229 6.83 -0.62 -10.76
CA ALA A 229 7.76 -1.71 -10.41
C ALA A 229 9.11 -1.58 -11.12
N PRO A 230 10.17 -1.12 -10.43
CA PRO A 230 11.49 -1.03 -11.04
C PRO A 230 12.28 -2.35 -11.03
N ASN A 231 11.89 -3.38 -10.27
CA ASN A 231 12.77 -4.55 -10.02
C ASN A 231 12.08 -5.91 -10.13
N LEU A 232 11.72 -6.31 -11.36
CA LEU A 232 11.49 -7.71 -11.72
C LEU A 232 12.18 -8.00 -13.06
N HIS A 233 13.51 -7.92 -13.06
CA HIS A 233 14.32 -8.63 -14.05
C HIS A 233 15.05 -9.77 -13.35
N ALA A 234 14.47 -10.96 -13.43
CA ALA A 234 15.21 -12.22 -13.36
C ALA A 234 15.41 -12.74 -14.79
N PRO A 235 16.56 -13.38 -15.09
CA PRO A 235 17.00 -13.63 -16.46
C PRO A 235 16.11 -14.67 -17.15
N ALA A 236 15.81 -14.43 -18.43
CA ALA A 236 15.23 -15.43 -19.29
C ALA A 236 16.17 -16.65 -19.36
N ARG A 237 15.71 -17.79 -18.85
CA ARG A 237 16.31 -19.09 -19.19
C ARG A 237 16.00 -19.34 -20.66
N GLU A 238 17.02 -19.23 -21.51
CA GLU A 238 16.98 -19.75 -22.88
C GLU A 238 16.67 -21.25 -22.81
N GLY A 239 15.64 -21.64 -23.56
CA GLY A 239 15.19 -23.01 -23.67
C GLY A 239 16.25 -23.90 -24.30
N LEU A 240 16.40 -25.11 -23.73
CA LEU A 240 17.08 -26.21 -24.38
C LEU A 240 16.49 -26.44 -25.78
N ALA A 241 17.34 -26.37 -26.80
CA ALA A 241 17.06 -26.92 -28.11
C ALA A 241 16.94 -28.46 -28.02
N PRO A 242 16.08 -29.10 -28.84
CA PRO A 242 16.02 -30.55 -28.90
C PRO A 242 17.19 -31.08 -29.72
N ASN A 243 17.93 -32.05 -29.16
CA ASN A 243 18.87 -32.87 -29.92
C ASN A 243 18.09 -33.81 -30.85
N SER A 244 18.36 -33.71 -32.15
CA SER A 244 18.06 -34.75 -33.13
C SER A 244 19.20 -34.82 -34.15
N ASN A 245 19.91 -35.95 -34.10
CA ASN A 245 20.91 -36.51 -35.02
C ASN A 245 22.22 -35.76 -35.27
#